data_AF-A0A4R0HVK7-F1
#
_entry.id   AF-A0A4R0HVK7-F1
#
_cell.length_a   1.000
_cell.length_b   1.000
_cell.length_c   1.000
_cell.angle_alpha   90.00
_cell.angle_beta   90.00
_cell.angle_gamma   90.00
#
_symmetry.space_group_name_H-M   'P 1'
#
loop_
_entity.id
_entity.type
_entity.pdbx_description
1 polymer ?
#
loop_
_entity_poly.entity_id
_entity_poly.type
_entity_poly.pdbx_seq_one_letter_code
_entity_poly.pdbx_strand_id
1 'polypeptide(L)'
;MKLHRNSLLTAAAIVLVLYVVSLVVGLPAWAAVVLIVVLLVLLAVVWKQPDEPRPVVSKPAPAPSVVLPDPEPVFSGPPSRTVADVRLPSASPDFQFSFSAVVQWSTVLSGSRHADLGAVAVDALLERARSLTVRQQVTEESLNQHRLAALLGEPALDEKGQVRSWATEVRLRLPDADQKHLLHLAALHRREQTTLLERRMEQDKRAYLKDDVFATPGSAAVWWMVNHPGEVETALGLLDTLAELSAAANDLPVRRSAAEEIERQRPTRAELAFSTAIEDLTEAGNADTAADRDDKAPDSTSEDRSGDSAQRPVPKHSGASEEGRHDTGPVRRELNGSQSEPDPSYREQFFTE
;
A
#
# COMPACT_ATOMS: atom_id res chain seq x y z
N MET A 1 -19.76 -12.65 -39.07
CA MET A 1 -21.09 -13.01 -38.54
C MET A 1 -22.04 -11.84 -38.74
N LYS A 2 -23.13 -12.02 -39.51
CA LYS A 2 -24.12 -10.97 -39.76
C LYS A 2 -25.06 -10.91 -38.55
N LEU A 3 -24.85 -9.97 -37.63
CA LEU A 3 -25.83 -9.71 -36.58
C LEU A 3 -27.12 -9.24 -37.25
N HIS A 4 -28.17 -10.05 -37.18
CA HIS A 4 -29.47 -9.70 -37.73
C HIS A 4 -29.97 -8.46 -36.98
N ARG A 5 -30.24 -7.37 -37.71
CA ARG A 5 -30.78 -6.09 -37.19
C ARG A 5 -31.98 -6.32 -36.25
N ASN A 6 -32.73 -7.39 -36.48
CA ASN A 6 -33.88 -7.81 -35.68
C ASN A 6 -33.48 -8.18 -34.24
N SER A 7 -32.34 -8.83 -34.02
CA SER A 7 -31.85 -9.18 -32.68
C SER A 7 -31.37 -7.96 -31.88
N LEU A 8 -30.85 -6.96 -32.59
CA LEU A 8 -30.42 -5.70 -31.98
C LEU A 8 -31.63 -4.83 -31.63
N LEU A 9 -32.66 -4.84 -32.48
CA LEU A 9 -33.95 -4.19 -32.22
C LEU A 9 -34.70 -4.82 -31.06
N THR A 10 -34.70 -6.15 -30.93
CA THR A 10 -35.35 -6.82 -29.78
C THR A 10 -34.63 -6.53 -28.47
N ALA A 11 -33.30 -6.51 -28.46
CA ALA A 11 -32.52 -6.15 -27.28
C ALA A 11 -32.77 -4.69 -26.86
N ALA A 12 -32.77 -3.76 -27.83
CA ALA A 12 -33.05 -2.36 -27.57
C ALA A 12 -34.49 -2.12 -27.05
N ALA A 13 -35.47 -2.84 -27.60
CA ALA A 13 -36.86 -2.74 -27.14
C ALA A 13 -37.05 -3.24 -25.71
N ILE A 14 -36.37 -4.33 -25.33
CA ILE A 14 -36.43 -4.88 -23.96
C ILE A 14 -35.81 -3.91 -22.95
N VAL A 15 -34.67 -3.29 -23.31
CA VAL A 15 -34.02 -2.28 -22.45
C VAL A 15 -34.90 -1.04 -22.29
N LEU A 16 -35.54 -0.57 -23.36
CA LEU A 16 -36.45 0.58 -23.33
C LEU A 16 -37.67 0.31 -22.44
N VAL A 17 -38.29 -0.87 -22.55
CA VAL A 17 -39.45 -1.25 -21.74
C VAL A 17 -39.08 -1.35 -20.26
N LEU A 18 -37.95 -1.97 -19.93
CA LEU A 18 -37.47 -2.06 -18.54
C LEU A 18 -37.14 -0.69 -17.94
N TYR A 19 -36.56 0.22 -18.74
CA TYR A 19 -36.31 1.59 -18.33
C TYR A 19 -37.62 2.33 -17.99
N VAL A 20 -38.63 2.22 -18.85
CA VAL A 20 -39.94 2.84 -18.62
C VAL A 20 -40.64 2.24 -17.39
N VAL A 21 -40.57 0.93 -17.20
CA VAL A 21 -41.13 0.26 -16.00
C VAL A 21 -40.41 0.73 -14.72
N SER A 22 -39.09 0.91 -14.75
CA SER A 22 -38.34 1.44 -13.60
C SER A 22 -38.75 2.86 -13.22
N LEU A 23 -39.13 3.67 -14.23
CA LEU A 23 -39.57 5.06 -14.07
C LEU A 23 -40.97 5.17 -13.46
N VAL A 24 -41.86 4.21 -13.77
CA VAL A 24 -43.24 4.15 -13.24
C VAL A 24 -43.27 3.67 -11.78
N VAL A 25 -42.29 2.88 -11.34
CA VAL A 25 -42.24 2.31 -9.98
C VAL A 25 -41.58 3.25 -8.96
N GLY A 26 -41.03 4.41 -9.39
CA GLY A 26 -40.48 5.43 -8.48
C GLY A 26 -39.19 5.02 -7.77
N LEU A 27 -38.44 4.08 -8.36
CA LEU A 27 -37.19 3.57 -7.78
C LEU A 27 -36.08 4.65 -7.87
N PRO A 28 -35.24 4.77 -6.83
CA PRO A 28 -34.14 5.74 -6.84
C PRO A 28 -33.17 5.41 -7.99
N ALA A 29 -32.69 6.46 -8.67
CA ALA A 29 -31.99 6.35 -9.97
C ALA A 29 -30.80 5.38 -9.98
N TRP A 30 -30.14 5.16 -8.83
CA TRP A 30 -29.06 4.19 -8.70
C TRP A 30 -29.50 2.73 -8.90
N ALA A 31 -30.74 2.38 -8.52
CA ALA A 31 -31.27 1.03 -8.69
C ALA A 31 -31.49 0.69 -10.18
N ALA A 32 -31.90 1.67 -10.99
CA ALA A 32 -32.02 1.51 -12.43
C ALA A 32 -30.66 1.26 -13.10
N VAL A 33 -29.62 1.98 -12.66
CA VAL A 33 -28.24 1.78 -13.15
C VAL A 33 -27.73 0.38 -12.79
N VAL A 34 -27.92 -0.06 -11.55
CA VAL A 34 -27.52 -1.42 -11.12
C VAL A 34 -28.23 -2.50 -11.92
N LEU A 35 -29.53 -2.35 -12.18
CA LEU A 35 -30.30 -3.29 -12.99
C LEU A 35 -29.78 -3.39 -14.43
N ILE A 36 -29.45 -2.25 -15.05
CA ILE A 36 -28.87 -2.20 -16.40
C ILE A 36 -27.52 -2.91 -16.44
N VAL A 37 -26.65 -2.66 -15.45
CA VAL A 37 -25.33 -3.33 -15.37
C VAL A 37 -25.49 -4.84 -15.19
N VAL A 38 -26.37 -5.29 -14.30
CA VAL A 38 -26.64 -6.72 -14.08
C VAL A 38 -27.16 -7.38 -15.37
N LEU A 39 -28.03 -6.69 -16.11
CA LEU A 39 -28.55 -7.21 -17.38
C LEU A 39 -27.47 -7.30 -18.45
N LEU A 40 -26.59 -6.30 -18.57
CA LEU A 40 -25.46 -6.33 -19.49
C LEU A 40 -24.47 -7.47 -19.15
N VAL A 41 -24.24 -7.72 -17.87
CA VAL A 41 -23.42 -8.85 -17.40
C VAL A 41 -24.10 -10.17 -17.76
N LEU A 42 -25.40 -10.33 -17.52
CA LEU A 42 -26.15 -11.52 -17.92
C LEU A 42 -26.14 -11.73 -19.44
N LEU A 43 -26.28 -10.66 -20.22
CA LEU A 43 -26.23 -10.73 -21.68
C LEU A 43 -24.83 -11.12 -22.16
N ALA A 44 -23.78 -10.59 -21.54
CA ALA A 44 -22.40 -10.97 -21.81
C ALA A 44 -22.12 -12.44 -21.44
N VAL A 45 -22.69 -12.94 -20.35
CA VAL A 45 -22.60 -14.36 -19.95
C VAL A 45 -23.35 -15.27 -20.93
N VAL A 46 -24.54 -14.87 -21.40
CA VAL A 46 -25.30 -15.63 -22.41
C VAL A 46 -24.63 -15.60 -23.77
N TRP A 47 -23.96 -14.50 -24.13
CA TRP A 47 -23.18 -14.41 -25.38
C TRP A 47 -21.85 -15.15 -25.31
N LYS A 48 -21.38 -15.42 -24.09
CA LYS A 48 -20.25 -16.29 -23.81
C LYS A 48 -20.75 -17.73 -23.64
N GLN A 49 -21.56 -18.24 -24.58
CA GLN A 49 -21.73 -19.68 -24.67
C GLN A 49 -20.37 -20.27 -25.09
N PRO A 50 -19.81 -21.22 -24.32
CA PRO A 50 -18.66 -21.98 -24.78
C PRO A 50 -19.08 -22.75 -26.04
N ASP A 51 -18.30 -22.63 -27.11
CA ASP A 51 -18.46 -23.46 -28.31
C ASP A 51 -18.40 -24.93 -27.89
N GLU A 52 -19.55 -25.59 -27.79
CA GLU A 52 -19.58 -27.04 -27.60
C GLU A 52 -19.05 -27.72 -28.87
N PRO A 53 -18.13 -28.69 -28.74
CA PRO A 53 -17.52 -29.36 -29.87
C PRO A 53 -18.58 -30.16 -30.64
N ARG A 54 -18.80 -29.76 -31.89
CA ARG A 54 -19.75 -30.34 -32.85
C ARG A 54 -19.50 -31.85 -33.03
N PRO A 55 -20.45 -32.75 -32.71
CA PRO A 55 -20.33 -34.16 -33.05
C PRO A 55 -20.56 -34.35 -34.56
N VAL A 56 -19.56 -34.97 -35.20
CA VAL A 56 -19.64 -35.40 -36.61
C VAL A 56 -20.43 -36.70 -36.66
N VAL A 57 -21.64 -36.67 -37.24
CA VAL A 57 -22.36 -37.89 -37.65
C VAL A 57 -22.87 -37.73 -39.09
N SER A 58 -22.19 -38.46 -39.97
CA SER A 58 -22.61 -39.25 -41.14
C SER A 58 -23.92 -38.94 -41.89
N LYS A 59 -23.76 -38.68 -43.20
CA LYS A 59 -24.78 -38.74 -44.28
C LYS A 59 -25.19 -40.21 -44.56
N PRO A 60 -26.42 -40.51 -45.05
CA PRO A 60 -26.64 -40.70 -46.51
C PRO A 60 -28.04 -40.20 -46.97
N ALA A 61 -28.25 -39.59 -48.14
CA ALA A 61 -28.40 -40.23 -49.47
C ALA A 61 -28.77 -39.12 -50.52
N PRO A 62 -29.27 -39.44 -51.73
CA PRO A 62 -28.56 -39.87 -52.93
C PRO A 62 -28.46 -38.76 -54.02
N ALA A 63 -27.69 -39.05 -55.07
CA ALA A 63 -27.36 -38.16 -56.20
C ALA A 63 -28.56 -37.83 -57.11
N PRO A 64 -28.44 -36.76 -57.93
CA PRO A 64 -28.06 -37.02 -59.32
C PRO A 64 -27.11 -35.99 -59.99
N SER A 65 -26.54 -36.46 -61.10
CA SER A 65 -25.97 -35.72 -62.26
C SER A 65 -24.66 -34.93 -62.10
N VAL A 66 -23.58 -35.66 -62.42
CA VAL A 66 -22.44 -35.30 -63.28
C VAL A 66 -22.43 -33.85 -63.81
N VAL A 67 -21.52 -33.05 -63.26
CA VAL A 67 -20.54 -32.25 -64.00
C VAL A 67 -19.25 -32.46 -63.21
N LEU A 68 -18.14 -32.80 -63.86
CA LEU A 68 -16.84 -32.87 -63.22
C LEU A 68 -16.23 -31.46 -63.33
N PRO A 69 -16.21 -30.62 -62.28
CA PRO A 69 -15.30 -29.50 -62.25
C PRO A 69 -13.90 -30.08 -61.98
N ASP A 70 -12.90 -29.57 -62.71
CA ASP A 70 -11.48 -29.82 -62.40
C ASP A 70 -11.26 -29.76 -60.88
N PRO A 71 -10.47 -30.68 -60.29
CA PRO A 71 -10.12 -30.57 -58.89
C PRO A 71 -9.37 -29.24 -58.71
N GLU A 72 -10.05 -28.25 -58.14
CA GLU A 72 -9.39 -27.08 -57.58
C GLU A 72 -8.23 -27.60 -56.72
N PRO A 73 -6.99 -27.08 -56.86
CA PRO A 73 -5.90 -27.52 -56.03
C PRO A 73 -6.30 -27.27 -54.58
N VAL A 74 -6.60 -28.35 -53.86
CA VAL A 74 -6.70 -28.32 -52.41
C VAL A 74 -5.33 -27.83 -51.93
N PHE A 75 -5.23 -26.54 -51.63
CA PHE A 75 -4.14 -25.99 -50.83
C PHE A 75 -4.23 -26.68 -49.47
N SER A 76 -3.69 -27.88 -49.42
CA SER A 76 -3.46 -28.61 -48.19
C SER A 76 -2.48 -27.73 -47.44
N GLY A 77 -2.96 -27.10 -46.36
CA GLY A 77 -2.11 -26.29 -45.51
C GLY A 77 -0.86 -27.07 -45.12
N PRO A 78 0.23 -26.38 -44.76
CA PRO A 78 1.45 -27.06 -44.32
C PRO A 78 1.11 -28.09 -43.22
N PRO A 79 1.71 -29.29 -43.26
CA PRO A 79 1.43 -30.33 -42.29
C PRO A 79 1.67 -29.79 -40.86
N SER A 80 0.76 -30.13 -39.95
CA SER A 80 0.71 -29.59 -38.60
C SER A 80 0.58 -30.66 -37.52
N ARG A 81 1.13 -30.39 -36.34
CA ARG A 81 1.10 -31.27 -35.17
C ARG A 81 1.04 -30.44 -33.89
N THR A 82 0.09 -30.77 -33.02
CA THR A 82 -0.06 -30.09 -31.74
C THR A 82 0.85 -30.73 -30.69
N VAL A 83 1.56 -29.89 -29.96
CA VAL A 83 2.35 -30.24 -28.79
C VAL A 83 1.67 -29.59 -27.59
N ALA A 84 1.32 -30.40 -26.59
CA ALA A 84 0.60 -29.95 -25.41
C ALA A 84 1.38 -30.31 -24.14
N ASP A 85 1.34 -29.39 -23.18
CA ASP A 85 1.83 -29.56 -21.81
C ASP A 85 3.26 -30.10 -21.69
N VAL A 86 4.19 -29.57 -22.49
CA VAL A 86 5.61 -29.90 -22.37
C VAL A 86 6.26 -29.01 -21.33
N ARG A 87 7.00 -29.61 -20.38
CA ARG A 87 7.72 -28.85 -19.37
C ARG A 87 9.04 -28.31 -19.91
N LEU A 88 9.17 -26.99 -19.90
CA LEU A 88 10.38 -26.27 -20.27
C LEU A 88 11.07 -25.70 -19.02
N PRO A 89 12.41 -25.74 -18.96
CA PRO A 89 13.15 -25.14 -17.87
C PRO A 89 12.99 -23.60 -17.87
N SER A 90 12.99 -23.00 -16.69
CA SER A 90 13.06 -21.54 -16.54
C SER A 90 14.45 -21.09 -16.05
N ALA A 91 14.67 -19.79 -15.93
CA ALA A 91 15.89 -19.24 -15.32
C ALA A 91 16.04 -19.60 -13.83
N SER A 92 14.93 -19.90 -13.16
CA SER A 92 14.93 -20.35 -11.77
C SER A 92 14.88 -21.88 -11.74
N PRO A 93 15.82 -22.55 -11.04
CA PRO A 93 15.92 -24.02 -11.06
C PRO A 93 14.67 -24.71 -10.47
N ASP A 94 13.94 -24.01 -9.60
CA ASP A 94 12.79 -24.54 -8.87
C ASP A 94 11.47 -24.48 -9.65
N PHE A 95 11.46 -23.81 -10.80
CA PHE A 95 10.24 -23.52 -11.56
C PHE A 95 10.36 -23.97 -13.02
N GLN A 96 9.27 -24.50 -13.56
CA GLN A 96 9.20 -24.98 -14.94
C GLN A 96 7.98 -24.42 -15.63
N PHE A 97 8.12 -24.00 -16.89
CA PHE A 97 6.99 -23.56 -17.70
C PHE A 97 6.30 -24.75 -18.37
N SER A 98 4.97 -24.70 -18.44
CA SER A 98 4.16 -25.52 -19.33
C SER A 98 4.07 -24.86 -20.70
N PHE A 99 4.50 -25.57 -21.73
CA PHE A 99 4.53 -25.11 -23.12
C PHE A 99 3.51 -25.87 -23.95
N SER A 100 2.79 -25.16 -24.81
CA SER A 100 1.88 -25.74 -25.80
C SER A 100 1.94 -24.94 -27.08
N ALA A 101 1.98 -25.61 -28.22
CA ALA A 101 2.04 -24.96 -29.53
C ALA A 101 1.55 -25.89 -30.64
N VAL A 102 1.14 -25.29 -31.76
CA VAL A 102 0.88 -26.01 -33.01
C VAL A 102 2.11 -25.87 -33.89
N VAL A 103 2.84 -26.97 -34.10
CA VAL A 103 4.03 -27.02 -34.94
C VAL A 103 3.61 -27.24 -36.38
N GLN A 104 4.10 -26.40 -37.29
CA GLN A 104 3.94 -26.53 -38.73
C GLN A 104 5.31 -26.72 -39.37
N TRP A 105 5.38 -27.50 -40.45
CA TRP A 105 6.66 -27.74 -41.11
C TRP A 105 6.57 -27.84 -42.63
N SER A 106 7.70 -27.63 -43.29
CA SER A 106 7.89 -27.87 -44.72
C SER A 106 9.22 -28.58 -44.97
N THR A 107 9.25 -29.46 -45.97
CA THR A 107 10.46 -30.21 -46.36
C THR A 107 11.34 -29.35 -47.25
N VAL A 108 12.61 -29.17 -46.90
CA VAL A 108 13.54 -28.34 -47.70
C VAL A 108 14.32 -29.17 -48.72
N LEU A 109 14.50 -30.46 -48.45
CA LEU A 109 15.18 -31.41 -49.33
C LEU A 109 14.23 -32.53 -49.74
N SER A 110 14.08 -32.75 -51.05
CA SER A 110 13.19 -33.77 -51.65
C SER A 110 13.61 -35.24 -51.41
N GLY A 111 14.47 -35.49 -50.42
CA GLY A 111 15.04 -36.80 -50.10
C GLY A 111 15.16 -37.03 -48.60
N SER A 112 14.12 -36.64 -47.86
CA SER A 112 14.09 -36.74 -46.40
C SER A 112 14.35 -38.19 -45.95
N ARG A 113 15.37 -38.39 -45.11
CA ARG A 113 15.81 -39.73 -44.67
C ARG A 113 15.05 -40.27 -43.46
N HIS A 114 14.17 -39.46 -42.86
CA HIS A 114 13.42 -39.83 -41.67
C HIS A 114 11.98 -40.20 -42.01
N ALA A 115 11.47 -41.27 -41.40
CA ALA A 115 10.12 -41.78 -41.66
C ALA A 115 9.02 -40.87 -41.08
N ASP A 116 9.30 -40.15 -39.98
CA ASP A 116 8.40 -39.15 -39.39
C ASP A 116 9.09 -37.77 -39.34
N LEU A 117 8.78 -36.92 -40.31
CA LEU A 117 9.28 -35.54 -40.35
C LEU A 117 8.60 -34.62 -39.33
N GLY A 118 7.41 -34.99 -38.87
CA GLY A 118 6.71 -34.26 -37.80
C GLY A 118 7.41 -34.42 -36.47
N ALA A 119 7.93 -35.62 -36.16
CA ALA A 119 8.73 -35.84 -34.95
C ALA A 119 10.02 -35.01 -34.96
N VAL A 120 10.73 -34.95 -36.09
CA VAL A 120 11.93 -34.13 -36.26
C VAL A 120 11.61 -32.64 -36.10
N ALA A 121 10.49 -32.17 -36.68
CA ALA A 121 10.05 -30.79 -36.52
C ALA A 121 9.72 -30.43 -35.06
N VAL A 122 9.06 -31.34 -34.33
CA VAL A 122 8.74 -31.13 -32.91
C VAL A 122 10.01 -31.10 -32.06
N ASP A 123 10.95 -32.02 -32.28
CA ASP A 123 12.21 -32.08 -31.53
C ASP A 123 13.06 -30.82 -31.73
N ALA A 124 13.26 -30.41 -32.99
CA ALA A 124 13.98 -29.17 -33.33
C ALA A 124 13.32 -27.93 -32.71
N LEU A 125 11.98 -27.89 -32.69
CA LEU A 125 11.23 -26.79 -32.09
C LEU A 125 11.33 -26.77 -30.56
N LEU A 126 11.28 -27.94 -29.92
CA LEU A 126 11.41 -28.08 -28.46
C LEU A 126 12.82 -27.72 -27.98
N GLU A 127 13.87 -28.11 -28.70
CA GLU A 127 15.24 -27.75 -28.36
C GLU A 127 15.46 -26.23 -28.50
N ARG A 128 14.90 -25.62 -29.57
CA ARG A 128 14.88 -24.16 -29.70
C ARG A 128 14.10 -23.50 -28.57
N ALA A 129 12.91 -24.01 -28.22
CA ALA A 129 12.11 -23.47 -27.12
C ALA A 129 12.84 -23.58 -25.77
N ARG A 130 13.53 -24.70 -25.52
CA ARG A 130 14.36 -24.93 -24.33
C ARG A 130 15.50 -23.92 -24.24
N SER A 131 16.28 -23.75 -25.30
CA SER A 131 17.41 -22.80 -25.30
C SER A 131 16.97 -21.36 -25.01
N LEU A 132 15.77 -20.98 -25.43
CA LEU A 132 15.19 -19.66 -25.18
C LEU A 132 14.63 -19.50 -23.76
N THR A 133 14.00 -20.54 -23.20
CA THR A 133 13.32 -20.48 -21.89
C THR A 133 14.26 -20.58 -20.69
N VAL A 134 15.44 -21.21 -20.84
CA VAL A 134 16.47 -21.30 -19.77
C VAL A 134 16.91 -19.93 -19.24
N ARG A 135 16.82 -18.85 -20.03
CA ARG A 135 17.22 -17.50 -19.62
C ARG A 135 16.04 -16.62 -19.17
N GLN A 136 14.82 -17.13 -19.23
CA GLN A 136 13.61 -16.35 -18.98
C GLN A 136 13.19 -16.43 -17.52
N GLN A 137 12.95 -15.27 -16.91
CA GLN A 137 12.46 -15.17 -15.54
C GLN A 137 10.99 -15.55 -15.45
N VAL A 138 10.61 -16.23 -14.37
CA VAL A 138 9.25 -16.74 -14.16
C VAL A 138 8.23 -15.64 -13.90
N THR A 139 8.67 -14.48 -13.41
CA THR A 139 7.81 -13.34 -13.06
C THR A 139 7.16 -12.68 -14.29
N GLU A 140 7.76 -12.80 -15.47
CA GLU A 140 7.33 -12.12 -16.71
C GLU A 140 6.62 -13.05 -17.70
N GLU A 141 5.72 -13.92 -17.21
CA GLU A 141 5.02 -14.95 -18.00
C GLU A 141 4.43 -14.44 -19.32
N SER A 142 3.62 -13.37 -19.29
CA SER A 142 2.96 -12.82 -20.48
C SER A 142 3.95 -12.30 -21.52
N LEU A 143 5.02 -11.62 -21.08
CA LEU A 143 6.05 -11.08 -21.97
C LEU A 143 6.86 -12.22 -22.59
N ASN A 144 7.22 -13.22 -21.78
CA ASN A 144 7.90 -14.42 -22.24
C ASN A 144 7.06 -15.19 -23.27
N GLN A 145 5.74 -15.32 -23.06
CA GLN A 145 4.85 -15.94 -24.04
C GLN A 145 4.91 -15.21 -25.39
N HIS A 146 4.75 -13.89 -25.41
CA HIS A 146 4.78 -13.11 -26.66
C HIS A 146 6.14 -13.16 -27.34
N ARG A 147 7.23 -13.09 -26.56
CA ARG A 147 8.59 -13.20 -27.09
C ARG A 147 8.85 -14.58 -27.69
N LEU A 148 8.44 -15.63 -26.99
CA LEU A 148 8.57 -17.01 -27.47
C LEU A 148 7.72 -17.23 -28.73
N ALA A 149 6.49 -16.68 -28.78
CA ALA A 149 5.64 -16.75 -29.96
C ALA A 149 6.28 -16.05 -31.18
N ALA A 150 6.89 -14.88 -30.99
CA ALA A 150 7.58 -14.16 -32.05
C ALA A 150 8.79 -14.94 -32.59
N LEU A 151 9.63 -15.48 -31.69
CA LEU A 151 10.83 -16.22 -32.07
C LEU A 151 10.51 -17.60 -32.66
N LEU A 152 9.51 -18.30 -32.12
CA LEU A 152 9.11 -19.61 -32.63
C LEU A 152 8.27 -19.53 -33.91
N GLY A 153 7.63 -18.39 -34.17
CA GLY A 153 6.90 -18.11 -35.40
C GLY A 153 7.80 -17.92 -36.62
N GLU A 154 9.09 -17.63 -36.42
CA GLU A 154 10.06 -17.56 -37.52
C GLU A 154 10.43 -18.98 -38.00
N PRO A 155 10.30 -19.26 -39.32
CA PRO A 155 10.68 -20.55 -39.89
C PRO A 155 12.18 -20.81 -39.76
N ALA A 156 12.56 -21.79 -38.94
CA ALA A 156 13.95 -22.21 -38.76
C ALA A 156 14.18 -23.58 -39.36
N LEU A 157 15.41 -23.81 -39.81
CA LEU A 157 15.86 -25.10 -40.30
C LEU A 157 16.33 -25.95 -39.11
N ASP A 158 16.03 -27.25 -39.15
CA ASP A 158 16.62 -28.24 -38.25
C ASP A 158 18.16 -28.31 -38.42
N GLU A 159 18.89 -28.77 -37.40
CA GLU A 159 20.35 -28.94 -37.40
C GLU A 159 20.83 -29.80 -38.59
N LYS A 160 20.02 -30.79 -38.98
CA LYS A 160 20.33 -31.70 -40.09
C LYS A 160 19.87 -31.17 -41.45
N GLY A 161 19.26 -29.99 -41.48
CA GLY A 161 18.79 -29.31 -42.69
C GLY A 161 17.59 -29.96 -43.39
N GLN A 162 16.92 -30.90 -42.74
CA GLN A 162 15.91 -31.76 -43.40
C GLN A 162 14.54 -31.10 -43.47
N VAL A 163 14.17 -30.38 -42.42
CA VAL A 163 12.84 -29.81 -42.22
C VAL A 163 12.97 -28.35 -41.80
N ARG A 164 12.11 -27.49 -42.33
CA ARG A 164 11.89 -26.13 -41.86
C ARG A 164 10.64 -26.13 -40.98
N SER A 165 10.78 -25.78 -39.71
CA SER A 165 9.71 -25.79 -38.72
C SER A 165 9.44 -24.40 -38.15
N TRP A 166 8.17 -24.10 -37.91
CA TRP A 166 7.71 -22.93 -37.17
C TRP A 166 6.54 -23.31 -36.28
N ALA A 167 6.26 -22.51 -35.25
CA ALA A 167 5.09 -22.69 -34.40
C ALA A 167 4.06 -21.59 -34.61
N THR A 168 2.81 -22.00 -34.55
CA THR A 168 1.63 -21.15 -34.42
C THR A 168 0.95 -21.43 -33.08
N GLU A 169 0.17 -20.48 -32.58
CA GLU A 169 -0.58 -20.62 -31.31
C GLU A 169 0.28 -21.00 -30.09
N VAL A 170 1.44 -20.35 -29.95
CA VAL A 170 2.34 -20.60 -28.82
C VAL A 170 1.72 -20.09 -27.52
N ARG A 171 1.64 -21.00 -26.54
CA ARG A 171 1.22 -20.74 -25.17
C ARG A 171 2.33 -21.18 -24.24
N LEU A 172 2.73 -20.27 -23.37
CA LEU A 172 3.66 -20.52 -22.28
C LEU A 172 2.93 -20.15 -21.00
N ARG A 173 2.79 -21.11 -20.09
CA ARG A 173 2.06 -20.91 -18.83
C ARG A 173 2.87 -21.45 -17.67
N LEU A 174 2.80 -20.82 -16.51
CA LEU A 174 3.32 -21.43 -15.30
C LEU A 174 2.23 -22.31 -14.65
N PRO A 175 2.55 -23.51 -14.13
CA PRO A 175 1.58 -24.31 -13.39
C PRO A 175 0.93 -23.51 -12.25
N ASP A 176 -0.38 -23.68 -12.05
CA ASP A 176 -1.15 -22.90 -11.07
C ASP A 176 -0.59 -22.99 -9.64
N ALA A 177 -0.03 -24.15 -9.26
CA ALA A 177 0.60 -24.35 -7.96
C ALA A 177 1.84 -23.46 -7.78
N ASP A 178 2.67 -23.39 -8.81
CA ASP A 178 3.91 -22.61 -8.83
C ASP A 178 3.60 -21.11 -8.89
N GLN A 179 2.56 -20.72 -9.66
CA GLN A 179 2.10 -19.34 -9.72
C GLN A 179 1.62 -18.85 -8.34
N LYS A 180 0.83 -19.65 -7.63
CA LYS A 180 0.41 -19.33 -6.26
C LYS A 180 1.60 -19.21 -5.30
N HIS A 181 2.57 -20.10 -5.43
CA HIS A 181 3.78 -20.06 -4.61
C HIS A 181 4.60 -18.79 -4.84
N LEU A 182 4.81 -18.40 -6.10
CA LEU A 182 5.50 -17.15 -6.44
C LEU A 182 4.76 -15.91 -5.93
N LEU A 183 3.43 -15.87 -6.05
CA LEU A 183 2.63 -14.77 -5.52
C LEU A 183 2.76 -14.67 -4.00
N HIS A 184 2.80 -15.82 -3.31
CA HIS A 184 3.01 -15.87 -1.87
C HIS A 184 4.40 -15.37 -1.46
N LEU A 185 5.45 -15.83 -2.12
CA LEU A 185 6.82 -15.35 -1.88
C LEU A 185 6.95 -13.84 -2.13
N ALA A 186 6.38 -13.35 -3.23
CA ALA A 186 6.38 -11.93 -3.54
C ALA A 186 5.63 -11.10 -2.48
N ALA A 187 4.53 -11.64 -1.92
CA ALA A 187 3.82 -10.99 -0.83
C ALA A 187 4.64 -10.96 0.47
N LEU A 188 5.33 -12.04 0.80
CA LEU A 188 6.23 -12.10 1.96
C LEU A 188 7.37 -11.10 1.84
N HIS A 189 8.05 -11.05 0.69
CA HIS A 189 9.12 -10.08 0.44
C HIS A 189 8.63 -8.64 0.54
N ARG A 190 7.47 -8.31 -0.03
CA ARG A 190 6.89 -6.96 0.10
C ARG A 190 6.63 -6.62 1.57
N ARG A 191 6.09 -7.57 2.34
CA ARG A 191 5.80 -7.36 3.77
C ARG A 191 7.07 -7.13 4.59
N GLU A 192 8.11 -7.91 4.33
CA GLU A 192 9.40 -7.72 4.98
C GLU A 192 9.98 -6.33 4.65
N GLN A 193 9.96 -5.93 3.39
CA GLN A 193 10.43 -4.61 2.95
C GLN A 193 9.64 -3.48 3.62
N THR A 194 8.32 -3.59 3.71
CA THR A 194 7.50 -2.58 4.41
C THR A 194 7.87 -2.50 5.89
N THR A 195 8.05 -3.63 6.57
CA THR A 195 8.40 -3.64 7.99
C THR A 195 9.81 -3.09 8.24
N LEU A 196 10.77 -3.37 7.36
CA LEU A 196 12.11 -2.78 7.46
C LEU A 196 12.07 -1.27 7.25
N LEU A 197 11.28 -0.80 6.29
CA LEU A 197 11.09 0.63 6.03
C LEU A 197 10.43 1.33 7.23
N GLU A 198 9.38 0.75 7.80
CA GLU A 198 8.70 1.28 9.00
C GLU A 198 9.67 1.42 10.17
N ARG A 199 10.45 0.37 10.47
CA ARG A 199 11.47 0.42 11.54
C ARG A 199 12.51 1.49 11.29
N ARG A 200 12.96 1.63 10.04
CA ARG A 200 13.91 2.68 9.66
C ARG A 200 13.31 4.06 9.84
N MET A 201 12.07 4.28 9.41
CA MET A 201 11.35 5.54 9.60
C MET A 201 11.19 5.88 11.09
N GLU A 202 10.90 4.90 11.94
CA GLU A 202 10.85 5.11 13.39
C GLU A 202 12.22 5.46 13.98
N GLN A 203 13.28 4.78 13.55
CA GLN A 203 14.65 5.05 14.00
C GLN A 203 15.10 6.45 13.56
N ASP A 204 14.89 6.79 12.29
CA ASP A 204 15.21 8.10 11.72
C ASP A 204 14.42 9.20 12.44
N LYS A 205 13.14 8.97 12.78
CA LYS A 205 12.34 9.91 13.58
C LYS A 205 12.90 10.10 15.00
N ARG A 206 13.31 9.02 15.66
CA ARG A 206 13.90 9.09 17.01
C ARG A 206 15.24 9.81 16.97
N ALA A 207 16.07 9.53 15.96
CA ALA A 207 17.33 10.21 15.73
C ALA A 207 17.11 11.70 15.47
N TYR A 208 16.22 12.07 14.55
CA TYR A 208 15.87 13.47 14.29
C TYR A 208 15.39 14.21 15.56
N LEU A 209 14.50 13.59 16.34
CA LEU A 209 14.04 14.20 17.58
C LEU A 209 15.17 14.36 18.60
N LYS A 210 16.06 13.39 18.73
CA LYS A 210 17.18 13.46 19.68
C LYS A 210 18.26 14.45 19.22
N ASP A 211 18.75 14.26 18.00
CA ASP A 211 19.98 14.85 17.48
C ASP A 211 19.76 16.24 16.86
N ASP A 212 18.54 16.55 16.39
CA ASP A 212 18.20 17.86 15.81
C ASP A 212 17.26 18.67 16.72
N VAL A 213 16.13 18.08 17.13
CA VAL A 213 15.10 18.83 17.90
C VAL A 213 15.56 19.08 19.33
N PHE A 214 15.89 18.01 20.07
CA PHE A 214 16.28 18.09 21.48
C PHE A 214 17.79 18.24 21.69
N ALA A 215 18.57 18.52 20.64
CA ALA A 215 19.99 18.81 20.73
C ALA A 215 20.29 19.95 21.71
N THR A 216 19.45 20.98 21.70
CA THR A 216 19.50 22.12 22.61
C THR A 216 18.09 22.56 23.02
N PRO A 217 17.91 23.24 24.17
CA PRO A 217 16.63 23.83 24.52
C PRO A 217 16.12 24.83 23.48
N GLY A 218 17.05 25.55 22.81
CA GLY A 218 16.70 26.51 21.75
C GLY A 218 16.16 25.85 20.48
N SER A 219 16.78 24.75 20.02
CA SER A 219 16.28 23.98 18.86
C SER A 219 14.90 23.38 19.12
N ALA A 220 14.64 22.94 20.37
CA ALA A 220 13.34 22.41 20.77
C ALA A 220 12.26 23.52 20.76
N ALA A 221 12.59 24.72 21.26
CA ALA A 221 11.68 25.87 21.21
C ALA A 221 11.38 26.32 19.78
N VAL A 222 12.38 26.36 18.89
CA VAL A 222 12.19 26.66 17.46
C VAL A 222 11.32 25.61 16.79
N TRP A 223 11.60 24.33 17.01
CA TRP A 223 10.77 23.24 16.48
C TRP A 223 9.32 23.34 16.95
N TRP A 224 9.09 23.67 18.22
CA TRP A 224 7.75 23.88 18.77
C TRP A 224 7.02 25.04 18.09
N MET A 225 7.70 26.19 17.88
CA MET A 225 7.12 27.35 17.19
C MET A 225 6.81 27.08 15.71
N VAL A 226 7.62 26.25 15.04
CA VAL A 226 7.34 25.83 13.65
C VAL A 226 6.10 24.95 13.59
N ASN A 227 5.89 24.08 14.58
CA ASN A 227 4.73 23.19 14.63
C ASN A 227 3.46 23.85 15.20
N HIS A 228 3.60 24.97 15.91
CA HIS A 228 2.52 25.77 16.51
C HIS A 228 2.71 27.26 16.18
N PRO A 229 2.43 27.68 14.93
CA PRO A 229 2.65 29.05 14.51
C PRO A 229 1.72 30.02 15.25
N GLY A 230 2.29 31.08 15.83
CA GLY A 230 1.54 32.15 16.50
C GLY A 230 1.46 32.03 18.02
N GLU A 231 1.97 30.96 18.63
CA GLU A 231 1.89 30.72 20.08
C GLU A 231 3.21 31.01 20.82
N VAL A 232 3.87 32.14 20.50
CA VAL A 232 5.22 32.43 21.00
C VAL A 232 5.28 32.56 22.52
N GLU A 233 4.28 33.16 23.16
CA GLU A 233 4.25 33.31 24.62
C GLU A 233 4.17 31.95 25.33
N THR A 234 3.45 31.00 24.74
CA THR A 234 3.35 29.62 25.26
C THR A 234 4.67 28.86 25.09
N ALA A 235 5.38 29.08 23.97
CA ALA A 235 6.73 28.54 23.78
C ALA A 235 7.69 29.04 24.88
N LEU A 236 7.62 30.34 25.21
CA LEU A 236 8.43 30.93 26.27
C LEU A 236 8.08 30.35 27.65
N GLY A 237 6.79 30.13 27.94
CA GLY A 237 6.34 29.50 29.18
C GLY A 237 6.77 28.03 29.32
N LEU A 238 7.04 27.35 28.20
CA LEU A 238 7.49 25.96 28.15
C LEU A 238 9.02 25.79 28.06
N LEU A 239 9.79 26.88 28.07
CA LEU A 239 11.26 26.81 27.91
C LEU A 239 11.93 25.90 28.95
N ASP A 240 11.50 25.97 30.21
CA ASP A 240 12.08 25.14 31.28
C ASP A 240 11.77 23.65 31.07
N THR A 241 10.55 23.31 30.62
CA THR A 241 10.17 21.92 30.34
C THR A 241 10.88 21.38 29.10
N LEU A 242 11.04 22.20 28.05
CA LEU A 242 11.84 21.84 26.88
C LEU A 242 13.33 21.69 27.22
N ALA A 243 13.85 22.48 28.16
CA ALA A 243 15.21 22.33 28.67
C ALA A 243 15.41 21.03 29.47
N GLU A 244 14.43 20.65 30.29
CA GLU A 244 14.45 19.36 31.00
C GLU A 244 14.35 18.18 30.02
N LEU A 245 13.51 18.25 28.99
CA LEU A 245 13.41 17.22 27.93
C LEU A 245 14.69 17.12 27.11
N SER A 246 15.32 18.25 26.76
CA SER A 246 16.61 18.28 26.07
C SER A 246 17.73 17.69 26.95
N ALA A 247 17.75 17.99 28.25
CA ALA A 247 18.70 17.37 29.17
C ALA A 247 18.50 15.86 29.27
N ALA A 248 17.25 15.40 29.39
CA ALA A 248 16.92 13.97 29.47
C ALA A 248 17.26 13.22 28.16
N ALA A 249 17.02 13.81 26.99
CA ALA A 249 17.33 13.21 25.69
C ALA A 249 18.83 13.03 25.44
N ASN A 250 19.67 13.87 26.08
CA ASN A 250 21.12 13.87 25.97
C ASN A 250 21.83 13.20 27.16
N ASP A 251 21.08 12.48 28.01
CA ASP A 251 21.61 11.82 29.22
C ASP A 251 22.37 12.78 30.15
N LEU A 252 22.03 14.08 30.12
CA LEU A 252 22.60 15.10 31.00
C LEU A 252 21.87 15.05 32.35
N PRO A 253 22.56 15.41 33.45
CA PRO A 253 21.91 15.50 34.76
C PRO A 253 20.77 16.53 34.66
N VAL A 254 19.54 16.04 34.70
CA VAL A 254 18.35 16.88 34.77
C VAL A 254 18.47 17.67 36.05
N ARG A 255 18.57 19.01 35.94
CA ARG A 255 18.37 19.88 37.10
C ARG A 255 16.93 19.65 37.54
N ARG A 256 16.70 18.77 38.51
CA ARG A 256 15.43 18.75 39.26
C ARG A 256 15.28 20.15 39.82
N SER A 257 14.45 20.94 39.18
CA SER A 257 14.27 22.34 39.47
C SER A 257 13.52 22.46 40.80
N ALA A 258 14.24 22.90 41.82
CA ALA A 258 13.82 23.61 43.04
C ALA A 258 12.77 23.00 43.99
N ALA A 259 11.80 22.19 43.56
CA ALA A 259 10.72 21.72 44.45
C ALA A 259 11.23 20.77 45.55
N GLU A 260 12.16 19.86 45.22
CA GLU A 260 12.79 18.95 46.19
C GLU A 260 13.88 19.65 47.03
N GLU A 261 14.55 20.66 46.48
CA GLU A 261 15.60 21.42 47.19
C GLU A 261 14.97 22.38 48.22
N ILE A 262 13.81 22.98 47.90
CA ILE A 262 13.01 23.78 48.84
C ILE A 262 12.46 22.90 49.97
N GLU A 263 12.13 21.62 49.70
CA GLU A 263 11.69 20.69 50.75
C GLU A 263 12.84 20.24 51.67
N ARG A 264 14.08 20.19 51.17
CA ARG A 264 15.29 20.01 52.00
C ARG A 264 15.71 21.25 52.78
N GLN A 265 15.40 22.44 52.28
CA GLN A 265 15.61 23.72 52.97
C GLN A 265 14.44 24.12 53.88
N ARG A 266 13.68 23.16 54.44
CA ARG A 266 12.85 23.50 55.61
C ARG A 266 13.79 23.90 56.74
N PRO A 267 13.74 25.15 57.24
CA PRO A 267 14.64 25.62 58.28
C PRO A 267 14.52 24.69 59.48
N THR A 268 15.65 24.23 59.99
CA THR A 268 15.64 23.38 61.17
C THR A 268 15.05 24.16 62.34
N ARG A 269 14.40 23.48 63.29
CA ARG A 269 13.76 24.11 64.46
C ARG A 269 14.68 25.11 65.20
N ALA A 270 15.99 24.90 65.13
CA ALA A 270 17.00 25.79 65.70
C ALA A 270 17.12 27.12 64.93
N GLU A 271 17.00 27.12 63.61
CA GLU A 271 17.05 28.34 62.79
C GLU A 271 15.78 29.18 62.95
N LEU A 272 14.61 28.53 63.08
CA LEU A 272 13.35 29.21 63.41
C LEU A 272 13.36 29.84 64.80
N ALA A 273 14.03 29.20 65.77
CA ALA A 273 14.20 29.74 67.12
C ALA A 273 15.19 30.92 67.15
N PHE A 274 16.20 30.90 66.26
CA PHE A 274 17.16 31.99 66.14
C PHE A 274 16.55 33.23 65.47
N SER A 275 15.75 33.05 64.42
CA SER A 275 15.06 34.18 63.77
C SER A 275 14.01 34.83 64.67
N THR A 276 13.26 34.04 65.45
CA THR A 276 12.33 34.59 66.46
C THR A 276 13.05 35.33 67.59
N ALA A 277 14.21 34.83 68.05
CA ALA A 277 15.00 35.53 69.07
C ALA A 277 15.61 36.86 68.57
N ILE A 278 15.97 36.93 67.28
CA ILE A 278 16.44 38.17 66.64
C ILE A 278 15.30 39.19 66.55
N GLU A 279 14.09 38.73 66.20
CA GLU A 279 12.89 39.58 66.09
C GLU A 279 12.49 40.17 67.46
N ASP A 280 12.50 39.36 68.52
CA ASP A 280 12.28 39.81 69.92
C ASP A 280 13.32 40.84 70.37
N LEU A 281 14.58 40.71 69.96
CA LEU A 281 15.65 41.68 70.29
C LEU A 281 15.47 43.00 69.54
N THR A 282 14.96 42.97 68.31
CA THR A 282 14.66 44.18 67.54
C THR A 282 13.41 44.90 68.03
N GLU A 283 12.38 44.18 68.51
CA GLU A 283 11.22 44.80 69.15
C GLU A 283 11.56 45.38 70.52
N ALA A 284 12.40 44.70 71.31
CA ALA A 284 12.88 45.22 72.60
C ALA A 284 13.75 46.49 72.45
N GLY A 285 14.50 46.62 71.35
CA GLY A 285 15.31 47.82 71.06
C GLY A 285 14.49 49.04 70.59
N ASN A 286 13.31 48.82 70.01
CA ASN A 286 12.42 49.90 69.57
C ASN A 286 11.48 50.41 70.67
N ALA A 287 11.34 49.68 71.78
CA ALA A 287 10.50 50.07 72.91
C ALA A 287 11.12 51.20 73.78
N ASP A 288 12.42 51.46 73.69
CA ASP A 288 13.12 52.44 74.53
C ASP A 288 13.18 53.87 73.96
N THR A 289 12.53 54.14 72.81
CA THR A 289 12.55 55.48 72.17
C THR A 289 11.19 56.15 72.02
N ALA A 290 10.13 55.64 72.66
CA ALA A 290 8.78 56.18 72.54
C ALA A 290 8.10 56.40 73.90
N ALA A 291 8.76 57.13 74.79
CA ALA A 291 8.16 57.61 76.04
C ALA A 291 8.36 59.12 76.21
N ASP A 292 7.73 59.92 75.34
CA ASP A 292 7.19 61.24 75.72
C ASP A 292 6.21 61.75 74.65
N ARG A 293 4.90 61.57 74.88
CA ARG A 293 3.85 62.56 74.57
C ARG A 293 2.47 62.10 75.03
N ASP A 294 1.96 62.90 75.95
CA ASP A 294 0.62 62.93 76.53
C ASP A 294 -0.52 63.12 75.52
N ASP A 295 -1.69 62.73 76.03
CA ASP A 295 -3.05 63.23 75.77
C ASP A 295 -3.78 62.84 74.48
N LYS A 296 -4.74 61.91 74.61
CA LYS A 296 -6.18 62.21 74.79
C LYS A 296 -7.08 61.08 74.24
N ALA A 297 -7.88 60.49 75.13
CA ALA A 297 -8.96 59.54 74.85
C ALA A 297 -10.26 60.26 74.41
N PRO A 298 -11.42 59.60 74.19
CA PRO A 298 -11.73 58.21 73.81
C PRO A 298 -12.76 58.15 72.63
N ASP A 299 -13.08 56.97 72.08
CA ASP A 299 -14.48 56.52 72.03
C ASP A 299 -14.61 55.01 71.70
N SER A 300 -15.63 54.43 72.33
CA SER A 300 -16.37 53.16 72.17
C SER A 300 -16.26 52.41 70.82
N THR A 301 -16.45 51.09 70.71
CA THR A 301 -17.47 50.22 71.32
C THR A 301 -17.07 48.74 71.16
N SER A 302 -17.39 47.97 72.20
CA SER A 302 -17.46 46.51 72.31
C SER A 302 -18.37 45.84 71.27
N GLU A 303 -18.08 44.60 70.87
CA GLU A 303 -18.89 43.35 70.99
C GLU A 303 -18.63 42.54 69.69
N ASP A 304 -18.63 41.21 69.57
CA ASP A 304 -18.96 40.10 70.45
C ASP A 304 -18.29 38.82 69.86
N ARG A 305 -17.52 38.11 70.68
CA ARG A 305 -17.63 36.68 71.04
C ARG A 305 -18.06 35.60 70.01
N SER A 306 -17.36 34.48 70.14
CA SER A 306 -17.68 33.09 69.73
C SER A 306 -17.34 32.77 68.27
N GLY A 307 -16.40 31.88 67.92
CA GLY A 307 -16.02 30.64 68.58
C GLY A 307 -16.84 29.51 67.97
N ASP A 308 -16.28 28.73 67.04
CA ASP A 308 -16.46 27.28 67.04
C ASP A 308 -15.47 26.58 66.12
N SER A 309 -15.11 25.38 66.56
CA SER A 309 -14.16 24.45 65.99
C SER A 309 -14.89 23.42 65.13
N ALA A 310 -14.34 23.03 63.98
CA ALA A 310 -14.68 21.73 63.39
C ALA A 310 -13.56 21.20 62.50
N GLN A 311 -12.81 20.25 63.05
CA GLN A 311 -12.19 19.13 62.32
C GLN A 311 -13.29 18.45 61.48
N ARG A 312 -13.04 17.90 60.29
CA ARG A 312 -12.39 16.59 60.04
C ARG A 312 -12.71 16.18 58.56
N PRO A 313 -12.40 14.96 58.10
CA PRO A 313 -11.30 14.57 57.21
C PRO A 313 -11.71 14.23 55.76
N VAL A 314 -10.72 14.02 54.89
CA VAL A 314 -10.87 13.41 53.56
C VAL A 314 -10.49 11.91 53.63
N PRO A 315 -11.30 10.97 53.12
CA PRO A 315 -10.88 9.60 52.85
C PRO A 315 -10.62 9.31 51.36
N LYS A 316 -9.91 8.20 51.17
CA LYS A 316 -9.25 7.65 49.97
C LYS A 316 -10.15 7.05 48.89
N HIS A 317 -9.58 7.01 47.68
CA HIS A 317 -9.65 6.00 46.59
C HIS A 317 -10.79 4.99 46.49
N SER A 318 -11.40 4.96 45.29
CA SER A 318 -11.68 3.79 44.41
C SER A 318 -12.39 4.35 43.16
N GLY A 319 -12.05 4.06 41.90
CA GLY A 319 -11.95 2.74 41.29
C GLY A 319 -13.21 2.48 40.44
N ALA A 320 -13.01 2.03 39.19
CA ALA A 320 -13.99 1.60 38.18
C ALA A 320 -14.53 2.66 37.19
N SER A 321 -14.13 2.50 35.92
CA SER A 321 -14.88 2.97 34.76
C SER A 321 -14.85 1.88 33.68
N GLU A 322 -15.99 1.20 33.55
CA GLU A 322 -16.52 0.57 32.34
C GLU A 322 -16.87 1.70 31.34
N GLU A 323 -16.40 1.65 30.09
CA GLU A 323 -17.07 1.06 28.92
C GLU A 323 -17.70 2.15 28.03
N GLY A 324 -17.38 2.16 26.72
CA GLY A 324 -17.97 3.12 25.78
C GLY A 324 -17.08 3.52 24.61
N ARG A 325 -16.74 2.54 23.77
CA ARG A 325 -16.01 2.69 22.51
C ARG A 325 -16.93 3.28 21.44
N HIS A 326 -16.67 4.50 20.98
CA HIS A 326 -17.20 5.03 19.73
C HIS A 326 -16.05 5.50 18.83
N ASP A 327 -15.88 4.76 17.74
CA ASP A 327 -15.03 5.09 16.59
C ASP A 327 -15.56 6.35 15.89
N THR A 328 -14.71 7.38 15.78
CA THR A 328 -14.81 8.41 14.74
C THR A 328 -13.44 8.57 14.08
N GLY A 329 -13.34 8.13 12.83
CA GLY A 329 -12.15 8.28 12.00
C GLY A 329 -11.90 9.75 11.62
N PRO A 330 -10.65 10.14 11.30
CA PRO A 330 -10.30 11.53 11.07
C PRO A 330 -10.71 12.03 9.68
N VAL A 331 -11.21 13.26 9.70
CA VAL A 331 -11.56 14.13 8.59
C VAL A 331 -10.31 14.46 7.76
N ARG A 332 -10.38 14.15 6.46
CA ARG A 332 -9.39 14.49 5.44
C ARG A 332 -9.49 15.99 5.13
N ARG A 333 -8.50 16.77 5.55
CA ARG A 333 -8.39 18.21 5.24
C ARG A 333 -7.65 18.36 3.91
N GLU A 334 -8.35 18.85 2.90
CA GLU A 334 -7.75 19.27 1.63
C GLU A 334 -6.84 20.47 1.86
N LEU A 335 -5.56 20.34 1.50
CA LEU A 335 -4.64 21.47 1.35
C LEU A 335 -4.28 21.59 -0.12
N ASN A 336 -4.85 22.65 -0.67
CA ASN A 336 -4.57 23.27 -1.95
C ASN A 336 -3.14 23.82 -1.92
N GLY A 337 -2.29 23.41 -2.86
CA GLY A 337 -0.89 23.82 -2.94
C GLY A 337 -0.40 23.83 -4.38
N SER A 338 -0.32 25.03 -4.94
CA SER A 338 0.15 25.35 -6.28
C SER A 338 1.50 24.70 -6.60
N GLN A 339 1.54 23.88 -7.65
CA GLN A 339 2.78 23.43 -8.28
C GLN A 339 3.39 24.58 -9.08
N SER A 340 4.59 24.98 -8.70
CA SER A 340 5.52 25.76 -9.52
C SER A 340 6.30 24.78 -10.39
N GLU A 341 6.33 25.01 -11.70
CA GLU A 341 7.17 24.27 -12.65
C GLU A 341 8.67 24.43 -12.31
N PRO A 342 9.51 23.39 -12.48
CA PRO A 342 10.95 23.54 -12.45
C PRO A 342 11.52 23.80 -13.85
N ASP A 343 12.34 24.86 -13.91
CA ASP A 343 13.16 25.30 -15.04
C ASP A 343 14.20 24.21 -15.46
N PRO A 344 14.31 23.83 -16.74
CA PRO A 344 15.20 22.76 -17.18
C PRO A 344 16.55 23.34 -17.63
N SER A 345 17.42 23.66 -16.67
CA SER A 345 18.74 24.20 -17.03
C SER A 345 19.86 23.86 -16.04
N TYR A 346 20.03 22.60 -15.64
CA TYR A 346 21.30 22.15 -15.06
C TYR A 346 21.43 20.61 -15.07
N ARG A 347 21.84 20.01 -16.19
CA ARG A 347 22.34 18.63 -16.20
C ARG A 347 23.21 18.30 -17.41
N GLU A 348 24.36 18.96 -17.50
CA GLU A 348 25.52 18.40 -18.20
C GLU A 348 26.76 18.58 -17.34
N GLN A 349 27.72 17.66 -17.51
CA GLN A 349 29.00 17.53 -16.84
C GLN A 349 28.95 16.75 -15.53
N PHE A 350 29.23 15.45 -15.63
CA PHE A 350 30.22 14.70 -14.84
C PHE A 350 30.02 13.22 -15.16
N PHE A 351 30.74 12.71 -16.15
CA PHE A 351 31.34 11.37 -16.18
C PHE A 351 32.19 11.27 -17.45
N THR A 352 33.47 11.62 -17.30
CA THR A 352 34.58 11.13 -18.12
C THR A 352 35.64 10.70 -17.11
N GLU A 353 35.81 9.40 -16.96
CA GLU A 353 37.08 8.64 -16.90
C GLU A 353 36.78 7.16 -16.68
#